data_AF-A0A969MKS7-F1
#
_entry.id   AF-A0A969MKS7-F1
#
_cell.length_a   1.000
_cell.length_b   1.000
_cell.length_c   1.000
_cell.angle_alpha   90.00
_cell.angle_beta   90.00
_cell.angle_gamma   90.00
#
_symmetry.space_group_name_H-M   'P 1'
#
loop_
_entity.id
_entity.type
_entity.pdbx_description
1 polymer ?
#
loop_
_entity_poly.entity_id
_entity_poly.type
_entity_poly.pdbx_seq_one_letter_code
_entity_poly.pdbx_strand_id
1 'polypeptide(L)' 'MARPKRADKDKYGETKQRYQIMLTETASNELDKVSEALGITRSELIEKAIRQGLLKQVKLDPSEMGDD' A
#
# COMPACT_ATOMS: atom_id res chain seq x y z
N MET A 1 13.62 3.53 15.98
CA MET A 1 14.17 2.28 15.40
C MET A 1 14.47 2.53 13.93
N ALA A 2 15.61 2.08 13.42
CA ALA A 2 15.97 2.29 12.01
C ALA A 2 15.04 1.49 11.09
N ARG A 3 14.33 2.18 10.19
CA ARG A 3 13.42 1.56 9.21
C ARG A 3 14.22 0.60 8.31
N PRO A 4 13.71 -0.62 8.04
CA PRO A 4 14.34 -1.50 7.06
C PRO A 4 14.44 -0.80 5.70
N LYS A 5 15.64 -0.75 5.13
CA LYS A 5 15.97 -0.01 3.89
C LYS A 5 15.27 -0.57 2.65
N ARG A 6 14.84 -1.85 2.69
CA ARG A 6 14.20 -2.56 1.57
C ARG A 6 13.23 -3.62 2.11
N ALA A 7 12.09 -3.77 1.44
CA ALA A 7 11.20 -4.91 1.64
C ALA A 7 11.88 -6.20 1.17
N ASP A 8 11.59 -7.31 1.84
CA ASP A 8 12.13 -8.62 1.47
C ASP A 8 11.70 -9.01 0.05
N LYS A 9 12.65 -9.54 -0.73
CA LYS A 9 12.49 -9.73 -2.19
C LYS A 9 11.60 -10.92 -2.52
N ASP A 10 11.62 -11.94 -1.68
CA ASP A 10 10.84 -13.16 -1.81
C ASP A 10 9.94 -13.29 -0.58
N LYS A 11 8.67 -12.91 -0.74
CA LYS A 11 7.65 -13.01 0.30
C LYS A 11 6.39 -13.58 -0.32
N TYR A 12 5.74 -14.50 0.39
CA TYR A 12 4.52 -15.18 -0.08
C TYR A 12 4.68 -16.04 -1.35
N GLY A 13 5.87 -16.57 -1.62
CA GLY A 13 6.12 -17.47 -2.76
C GLY A 13 6.23 -16.75 -4.11
N GLU A 14 6.29 -15.41 -4.11
CA GLU A 14 6.39 -14.59 -5.31
C GLU A 14 7.53 -13.57 -5.16
N THR A 15 8.22 -13.29 -6.27
CA THR A 15 9.26 -12.26 -6.29
C THR A 15 8.61 -10.88 -6.46
N LYS A 16 8.90 -9.97 -5.52
CA LYS A 16 8.36 -8.61 -5.57
C LYS A 16 8.91 -7.83 -6.77
N GLN A 17 8.00 -7.23 -7.53
CA GLN A 17 8.31 -6.28 -8.60
C GLN A 17 8.08 -4.84 -8.13
N ARG A 18 8.77 -3.89 -8.76
CA ARG A 18 8.58 -2.47 -8.49
C ARG A 18 7.45 -1.94 -9.36
N TYR A 19 6.43 -1.38 -8.73
CA TYR A 19 5.34 -0.68 -9.40
C TYR A 19 5.38 0.81 -9.04
N GLN A 20 5.19 1.68 -10.03
CA GLN A 20 4.94 3.09 -9.82
C GLN A 20 3.43 3.32 -9.75
N ILE A 21 2.99 4.05 -8.72
CA ILE A 21 1.60 4.46 -8.56
C ILE A 21 1.56 5.97 -8.35
N MET A 22 0.51 6.61 -8.87
CA MET A 22 0.26 8.03 -8.65
C MET A 22 -0.62 8.17 -7.40
N LEU A 23 -0.21 9.04 -6.48
CA LEU A 23 -0.93 9.31 -5.23
C LEU A 23 -0.91 10.81 -4.97
N THR A 24 -1.94 11.30 -4.28
CA THR A 24 -1.92 12.66 -3.72
C THR A 24 -0.91 12.71 -2.57
N GLU A 25 -0.39 13.90 -2.28
CA GLU A 25 0.57 14.12 -1.21
C GLU A 25 0.00 13.67 0.15
N THR A 26 -1.27 14.00 0.42
CA THR A 26 -1.98 13.59 1.63
C THR A 26 -2.02 12.08 1.80
N ALA A 27 -2.38 11.34 0.74
CA ALA A 27 -2.41 9.87 0.78
C ALA A 27 -1.02 9.26 0.98
N SER A 28 0.01 9.83 0.35
CA SER A 28 1.39 9.39 0.57
C SER A 28 1.85 9.61 2.02
N ASN A 29 1.52 10.76 2.61
CA ASN A 29 1.87 11.09 3.99
C ASN A 29 1.18 10.17 5.00
N GLU A 30 -0.07 9.79 4.74
CA GLU A 30 -0.80 8.82 5.56
C GLU A 30 -0.17 7.43 5.48
N LEU A 31 0.19 6.96 4.28
CA LEU A 31 0.92 5.71 4.10
C LEU A 31 2.25 5.69 4.88
N ASP A 32 2.98 6.81 4.89
CA ASP A 32 4.20 6.92 5.69
C ASP A 32 3.93 6.77 7.17
N LYS A 33 3.04 7.59 7.74
CA LYS A 33 2.70 7.57 9.17
C LYS A 33 2.31 6.17 9.64
N VAL A 34 1.43 5.49 8.90
CA VAL A 34 0.97 4.14 9.25
C VAL A 34 2.12 3.13 9.11
N SER A 35 2.92 3.22 8.05
CA SER A 35 4.05 2.32 7.85
C SER A 35 5.14 2.49 8.93
N GLU A 36 5.38 3.72 9.38
CA GLU A 36 6.32 4.05 10.45
C GLU A 36 5.84 3.52 11.80
N ALA A 37 4.56 3.73 12.13
CA ALA A 37 3.96 3.21 13.36
C ALA A 37 4.03 1.68 13.45
N LEU A 38 3.96 1.00 12.31
CA LEU A 38 4.03 -0.46 12.21
C LEU A 38 5.47 -0.99 12.02
N GLY A 39 6.47 -0.11 11.85
CA GLY A 39 7.86 -0.49 11.62
C GLY A 39 8.13 -1.18 10.28
N ILE A 40 7.27 -0.99 9.28
CA ILE A 40 7.35 -1.65 7.97
C ILE A 40 7.55 -0.64 6.83
N THR A 41 7.82 -1.14 5.62
CA THR A 41 7.91 -0.30 4.42
C THR A 41 6.52 0.00 3.83
N ARG A 42 6.38 1.09 3.06
CA ARG A 42 5.11 1.41 2.36
C ARG A 42 4.63 0.24 1.49
N SER A 43 5.54 -0.39 0.76
CA SER A 43 5.24 -1.55 -0.08
C SER A 43 4.71 -2.73 0.73
N GLU A 44 5.27 -2.98 1.92
CA GLU A 44 4.75 -4.03 2.80
C GLU A 44 3.39 -3.69 3.39
N LEU A 45 3.14 -2.42 3.73
CA LEU A 45 1.83 -1.99 4.20
C LEU A 45 0.76 -2.23 3.13
N ILE A 46 1.01 -1.79 1.89
CA ILE A 46 0.10 -1.98 0.75
C ILE A 46 -0.16 -3.47 0.52
N GLU A 47 0.90 -4.28 0.45
CA GLU A 47 0.78 -5.72 0.22
C GLU A 47 0.01 -6.44 1.34
N LYS A 48 0.24 -6.03 2.60
CA LYS A 48 -0.49 -6.57 3.75
C LYS A 48 -1.97 -6.19 3.69
N ALA A 49 -2.30 -4.94 3.37
CA ALA A 49 -3.69 -4.48 3.25
C ALA A 49 -4.43 -5.22 2.12
N ILE A 50 -3.78 -5.43 0.98
CA ILE A 50 -4.32 -6.21 -0.15
C ILE A 50 -4.58 -7.65 0.26
N ARG A 51 -3.59 -8.35 0.84
CA ARG A 51 -3.72 -9.76 1.23
C ARG A 51 -4.71 -9.98 2.38
N GLN A 52 -4.93 -8.98 3.23
CA GLN A 52 -5.98 -8.98 4.25
C GLN A 52 -7.39 -8.72 3.67
N GLY A 53 -7.50 -8.43 2.38
CA GLY A 53 -8.78 -8.19 1.71
C GLY A 53 -9.38 -6.80 2.00
N LEU A 54 -8.59 -5.87 2.56
CA LEU A 54 -9.08 -4.54 2.95
C LEU A 54 -9.45 -3.68 1.73
N LEU A 55 -8.87 -3.93 0.56
CA LEU A 55 -9.26 -3.22 -0.66
C LEU A 55 -10.74 -3.45 -1.04
N LYS A 56 -11.34 -4.59 -0.66
CA LYS A 56 -12.77 -4.84 -0.91
C LYS A 56 -13.69 -3.94 -0.09
N GLN A 57 -13.16 -3.24 0.92
CA GLN A 57 -13.90 -2.32 1.75
C GLN A 57 -13.89 -0.88 1.20
N VAL A 58 -13.04 -0.61 0.22
CA VAL A 58 -13.02 0.67 -0.48
C VAL A 58 -14.35 0.81 -1.23
N LYS A 59 -15.09 1.87 -0.90
CA LYS A 59 -16.32 2.23 -1.59
C LYS A 59 -15.97 3.33 -2.59
N LEU A 60 -16.41 3.16 -3.83
CA LEU A 60 -16.39 4.22 -4.82
C LEU A 60 -17.67 5.01 -4.65
N ASP A 61 -17.57 6.34 -4.63
CA ASP A 61 -18.77 7.15 -4.72
C ASP A 61 -19.37 6.99 -6.12
N PRO A 62 -20.70 6.86 -6.27
CA PRO A 62 -21.34 6.68 -7.58
C PRO A 62 -21.04 7.82 -8.55
N SER A 63 -20.71 9.01 -8.04
CA SER A 63 -20.28 10.17 -8.83
C SER A 63 -18.86 10.04 -9.41
N GLU A 64 -18.08 9.07 -8.97
CA GLU A 64 -16.73 8.76 -9.46
C GLU A 64 -16.72 7.56 -10.42
N MET A 65 -17.82 6.80 -10.50
CA MET A 65 -18.06 5.83 -11.56
C MET A 65 -18.52 6.60 -12.80
N GLY A 66 -17.58 6.95 -13.68
CA GLY A 66 -17.95 7.39 -15.03
C GLY A 66 -18.74 6.29 -15.73
N ASP A 67 -19.88 6.65 -16.33
CA ASP A 67 -20.57 5.80 -17.30
C ASP A 67 -19.59 5.40 -18.40
N ASP A 68 -19.20 4.12 -18.44
CA ASP A 68 -18.51 3.49 -19.57
C ASP A 68 -19.55 2.89 -20.53
#